data_AF-A0AA43DMV0-F1
#
_entry.id   AF-A0AA43DMV0-F1
#
_cell.length_a   1.000
_cell.length_b   1.000
_cell.length_c   1.000
_cell.angle_alpha   90.00
_cell.angle_beta   90.00
_cell.angle_gamma   90.00
#
_symmetry.space_group_name_H-M   'P 1'
#
loop_
_entity.id
_entity.type
_entity.pdbx_description
1 polymer ?
#
loop_
_entity_poly.entity_id
_entity_poly.type
_entity_poly.pdbx_seq_one_letter_code
_entity_poly.pdbx_strand_id
1 'polypeptide(L)'
;MPIPRSRDHRPDPTQFVAVEDAAQLTNELGPLVERAVGVQWYETIGNDADVAALALCRLRRARAGVGGGILHGDAAVRDALEAVSASALVWITSRAISYMDENGFPEAVESHVDRLID
;
A
#
# COMPACT_ATOMS: atom_id res chain seq x y z
N MET A 1 -10.55 41.00 -29.67
CA MET A 1 -10.29 39.55 -29.53
C MET A 1 -10.99 39.06 -28.28
N PRO A 2 -11.86 38.03 -28.34
CA PRO A 2 -12.41 37.43 -27.13
C PRO A 2 -11.41 36.45 -26.53
N ILE A 3 -11.29 36.46 -25.20
CA ILE A 3 -10.47 35.54 -24.42
C ILE A 3 -11.10 34.13 -24.52
N PRO A 4 -10.35 33.07 -24.85
CA PRO A 4 -10.88 31.71 -24.86
C PRO A 4 -11.29 31.31 -23.45
N ARG A 5 -12.56 30.92 -23.28
CA ARG A 5 -13.05 30.32 -22.03
C ARG A 5 -12.25 29.03 -21.78
N SER A 6 -11.74 28.90 -20.55
CA SER A 6 -11.14 27.67 -20.05
C SER A 6 -12.07 26.50 -20.38
N ARG A 7 -11.55 25.49 -21.08
CA ARG A 7 -12.27 24.23 -21.28
C ARG A 7 -12.63 23.68 -19.90
N ASP A 8 -13.89 23.37 -19.69
CA ASP A 8 -14.34 22.55 -18.57
C ASP A 8 -13.48 21.28 -18.56
N HIS A 9 -12.59 21.18 -17.57
CA HIS A 9 -11.91 19.93 -17.26
C HIS A 9 -12.94 19.07 -16.53
N ARG A 10 -13.86 18.45 -17.29
CA ARG A 10 -14.69 17.39 -16.74
C ARG A 10 -13.72 16.28 -16.32
N PRO A 11 -13.63 15.97 -15.02
CA PRO A 11 -12.69 14.94 -14.60
C PRO A 11 -13.13 13.60 -15.19
N ASP A 12 -12.15 12.81 -15.61
CA ASP A 12 -12.39 11.50 -16.21
C ASP A 12 -13.17 10.64 -15.20
N PRO A 13 -14.30 10.02 -15.60
CA PRO A 13 -15.05 9.11 -14.73
C PRO A 13 -14.19 8.00 -14.12
N THR A 14 -13.15 7.55 -14.81
CA THR A 14 -12.19 6.55 -14.29
C THR A 14 -11.33 7.09 -13.15
N GLN A 15 -11.00 8.39 -13.19
CA GLN A 15 -10.29 9.07 -12.11
C GLN A 15 -11.19 9.26 -10.89
N PHE A 16 -12.47 9.54 -11.08
CA PHE A 16 -13.45 9.59 -9.98
C PHE A 16 -13.62 8.23 -9.29
N VAL A 17 -13.77 7.14 -10.05
CA VAL A 17 -13.87 5.77 -9.49
C VAL A 17 -12.59 5.39 -8.74
N ALA A 18 -11.41 5.72 -9.28
CA ALA A 18 -10.14 5.46 -8.59
C ALA A 18 -9.96 6.28 -7.29
N VAL A 19 -10.53 7.48 -7.22
CA VAL A 19 -10.56 8.32 -6.01
C VAL A 19 -11.52 7.76 -4.97
N GLU A 20 -12.71 7.31 -5.38
CA GLU A 20 -13.71 6.70 -4.50
C GLU A 20 -13.22 5.37 -3.95
N ASP A 21 -12.61 4.52 -4.80
CA ASP A 21 -11.94 3.27 -4.39
C ASP A 21 -10.82 3.54 -3.37
N ALA A 22 -10.02 4.59 -3.58
CA ALA A 22 -8.96 4.96 -2.64
C ALA A 22 -9.52 5.42 -1.28
N ALA A 23 -10.63 6.16 -1.28
CA ALA A 23 -11.29 6.64 -0.07
C ALA A 23 -11.92 5.49 0.71
N GLN A 24 -12.62 4.57 0.03
CA GLN A 24 -13.18 3.37 0.64
C GLN A 24 -12.08 2.48 1.22
N LEU A 25 -11.03 2.21 0.45
CA LEU A 25 -9.88 1.43 0.92
C LEU A 25 -9.23 2.07 2.15
N THR A 26 -9.12 3.41 2.21
CA THR A 26 -8.55 4.10 3.38
C THR A 26 -9.38 3.84 4.65
N ASN A 27 -10.71 3.89 4.55
CA ASN A 27 -11.60 3.73 5.70
C ASN A 27 -11.67 2.27 6.20
N GLU A 28 -11.58 1.31 5.30
CA GLU A 28 -11.68 -0.12 5.62
C GLU A 28 -10.34 -0.72 6.04
N LEU A 29 -9.20 -0.06 5.74
CA LEU A 29 -7.88 -0.66 5.91
C LEU A 29 -7.53 -1.01 7.35
N GLY A 30 -7.84 -0.11 8.29
CA GLY A 30 -7.50 -0.30 9.70
C GLY A 30 -8.06 -1.62 10.23
N PRO A 31 -9.39 -1.83 10.18
CA PRO A 31 -10.01 -3.10 10.56
C PRO A 31 -9.45 -4.32 9.81
N LEU A 32 -9.15 -4.22 8.51
CA LEU A 32 -8.57 -5.33 7.75
C LEU A 32 -7.19 -5.74 8.28
N VAL A 33 -6.34 -4.76 8.58
CA VAL A 33 -4.99 -4.99 9.08
C VAL A 33 -5.02 -5.54 10.52
N GLU A 34 -5.95 -5.07 11.36
CA GLU A 34 -6.12 -5.60 12.72
C GLU A 34 -6.54 -7.08 12.74
N ARG A 35 -7.39 -7.51 11.79
CA ARG A 35 -7.79 -8.93 11.70
C ARG A 35 -6.64 -9.86 11.34
N ALA A 36 -5.56 -9.35 10.74
CA ALA A 36 -4.42 -10.18 10.38
C ALA A 36 -3.65 -10.69 11.60
N VAL A 37 -3.78 -10.04 12.77
CA VAL A 37 -2.99 -10.36 13.97
C VAL A 37 -3.20 -11.81 14.40
N GLY A 38 -2.09 -12.56 14.48
CA GLY A 38 -2.08 -13.96 14.92
C GLY A 38 -2.47 -14.98 13.83
N VAL A 39 -2.88 -14.52 12.65
CA VAL A 39 -3.20 -15.38 11.52
C VAL A 39 -1.91 -15.86 10.86
N GLN A 40 -1.71 -17.19 10.85
CA GLN A 40 -0.52 -17.81 10.30
C GLN A 40 -0.47 -17.73 8.77
N TRP A 41 0.73 -17.48 8.25
CA TRP A 41 0.89 -17.09 6.86
C TRP A 41 0.69 -18.23 5.85
N TYR A 42 1.25 -19.41 6.15
CA TYR A 42 1.40 -20.50 5.17
C TYR A 42 0.32 -21.57 5.27
N GLU A 43 -0.63 -21.44 6.18
CA GLU A 43 -1.64 -22.47 6.41
C GLU A 43 -2.74 -22.44 5.35
N THR A 44 -3.12 -21.25 4.87
CA THR A 44 -4.24 -21.10 3.92
C THR A 44 -4.08 -19.83 3.09
N ILE A 45 -4.18 -19.95 1.77
CA ILE A 45 -4.21 -18.82 0.83
C ILE A 45 -5.51 -18.04 0.99
N GLY A 46 -5.43 -16.71 0.96
CA GLY A 46 -6.58 -15.83 1.06
C GLY A 46 -7.04 -15.61 2.50
N ASN A 47 -6.17 -15.83 3.47
CA ASN A 47 -6.42 -15.54 4.87
C ASN A 47 -6.46 -14.00 5.12
N ASP A 48 -6.80 -13.59 6.34
CA ASP A 48 -6.90 -12.17 6.69
C ASP A 48 -5.58 -11.40 6.48
N ALA A 49 -4.42 -12.07 6.59
CA ALA A 49 -3.12 -11.46 6.35
C ALA A 49 -2.88 -11.18 4.85
N ASP A 50 -3.26 -12.11 3.97
CA ASP A 50 -3.25 -11.90 2.52
C ASP A 50 -4.21 -10.77 2.11
N VAL A 51 -5.41 -10.75 2.70
CA VAL A 51 -6.42 -9.71 2.43
C VAL A 51 -5.90 -8.33 2.84
N ALA A 52 -5.33 -8.21 4.04
CA ALA A 52 -4.73 -6.96 4.52
C ALA A 52 -3.58 -6.50 3.59
N ALA A 53 -2.65 -7.39 3.26
CA ALA A 53 -1.52 -7.09 2.38
C ALA A 53 -1.98 -6.66 0.98
N LEU A 54 -2.98 -7.34 0.41
CA LEU A 54 -3.56 -7.00 -0.89
C LEU A 54 -4.25 -5.63 -0.84
N ALA A 55 -4.99 -5.33 0.22
CA ALA A 55 -5.65 -4.05 0.39
C ALA A 55 -4.64 -2.89 0.49
N LEU A 56 -3.56 -3.05 1.26
CA LEU A 56 -2.45 -2.09 1.32
C LEU A 56 -1.82 -1.86 -0.06
N CYS A 57 -1.56 -2.94 -0.81
CA CYS A 57 -1.02 -2.86 -2.17
C CYS A 57 -1.96 -2.15 -3.15
N ARG A 58 -3.28 -2.31 -2.97
CA ARG A 58 -4.30 -1.62 -3.79
C ARG A 58 -4.38 -0.13 -3.44
N LEU A 59 -4.39 0.21 -2.15
CA LEU A 59 -4.36 1.60 -1.68
C LEU A 59 -3.14 2.34 -2.23
N ARG A 60 -1.95 1.74 -2.12
CA ARG A 60 -0.71 2.30 -2.66
C ARG A 60 -0.83 2.64 -4.14
N ARG A 61 -1.32 1.68 -4.95
CA ARG A 61 -1.49 1.86 -6.40
C ARG A 61 -2.52 2.93 -6.74
N ALA A 62 -3.67 2.91 -6.07
CA ALA A 62 -4.73 3.89 -6.29
C ALA A 62 -4.24 5.31 -5.98
N ARG A 63 -3.56 5.50 -4.84
CA ARG A 63 -3.04 6.79 -4.40
C ARG A 63 -1.85 7.27 -5.20
N ALA A 64 -1.00 6.36 -5.69
CA ALA A 64 0.03 6.72 -6.66
C ALA A 64 -0.56 7.20 -7.99
N GLY A 65 -1.65 6.57 -8.45
CA GLY A 65 -2.38 7.02 -9.65
C GLY A 65 -3.03 8.39 -9.47
N VAL A 66 -3.76 8.58 -8.37
CA VAL A 66 -4.45 9.85 -8.05
C VAL A 66 -3.45 11.00 -7.84
N GLY A 67 -2.35 10.75 -7.11
CA GLY A 67 -1.32 11.76 -6.81
C GLY A 67 -0.26 11.92 -7.91
N GLY A 68 -0.31 11.12 -8.98
CA GLY A 68 0.65 11.21 -10.09
C GLY A 68 2.08 10.77 -9.75
N GLY A 69 2.27 9.87 -8.78
CA GLY A 69 3.60 9.33 -8.46
C GLY A 69 3.65 8.41 -7.25
N ILE A 70 4.69 7.57 -7.21
CA ILE A 70 4.87 6.52 -6.18
C ILE A 70 4.83 7.06 -4.74
N LEU A 71 5.37 8.26 -4.52
CA LEU A 71 5.45 8.89 -3.18
C LEU A 71 4.07 9.12 -2.56
N HIS A 72 3.04 9.41 -3.36
CA HIS A 72 1.67 9.58 -2.87
C HIS A 72 1.06 8.24 -2.44
N GLY A 73 1.41 7.16 -3.15
CA GLY A 73 1.06 5.80 -2.76
C GLY A 73 1.68 5.43 -1.42
N ASP A 74 2.98 5.69 -1.27
CA ASP A 74 3.75 5.35 -0.06
C ASP A 74 3.30 6.19 1.15
N ALA A 75 2.95 7.47 0.95
CA ALA A 75 2.38 8.32 2.00
C ALA A 75 1.04 7.76 2.50
N ALA A 76 0.13 7.40 1.58
CA ALA A 76 -1.17 6.90 2.00
C ALA A 76 -1.11 5.55 2.74
N VAL A 77 -0.16 4.68 2.38
CA VAL A 77 0.09 3.45 3.14
C VAL A 77 0.59 3.76 4.54
N ARG A 78 1.52 4.73 4.69
CA ARG A 78 2.00 5.15 6.01
C ARG A 78 0.88 5.72 6.86
N ASP A 79 0.09 6.64 6.33
CA ASP A 79 -1.04 7.25 7.04
C ASP A 79 -2.03 6.17 7.55
N ALA A 80 -2.30 5.15 6.74
CA ALA A 80 -3.18 4.06 7.13
C ALA A 80 -2.56 3.12 8.19
N LEU A 81 -1.25 2.88 8.12
CA LEU A 81 -0.53 2.07 9.12
C LEU A 81 -0.29 2.82 10.43
N GLU A 82 -0.25 4.15 10.44
CA GLU A 82 -0.20 4.96 11.66
C GLU A 82 -1.48 4.84 12.49
N ALA A 83 -2.60 4.44 11.87
CA ALA A 83 -3.89 4.30 12.52
C ALA A 83 -4.16 2.91 13.12
N VAL A 84 -3.26 1.93 12.96
CA VAL A 84 -3.42 0.57 13.49
C VAL A 84 -2.59 0.33 14.74
N SER A 85 -2.89 -0.74 15.46
CA SER A 85 -2.14 -1.19 16.62
C SER A 85 -0.70 -1.55 16.26
N ALA A 86 0.22 -1.36 17.21
CA ALA A 86 1.61 -1.75 17.05
C ALA A 86 1.76 -3.25 16.75
N SER A 87 0.90 -4.09 17.32
CA SER A 87 0.87 -5.53 17.04
C SER A 87 0.52 -5.82 15.58
N ALA A 88 -0.47 -5.14 15.02
CA ALA A 88 -0.86 -5.30 13.63
C ALA A 88 0.23 -4.78 12.67
N LEU A 89 0.89 -3.66 13.02
CA LEU A 89 2.04 -3.15 12.27
C LEU A 89 3.20 -4.16 12.27
N VAL A 90 3.54 -4.74 13.42
CA VAL A 90 4.58 -5.79 13.52
C VAL A 90 4.21 -6.98 12.65
N TRP A 91 2.94 -7.41 12.69
CA TRP A 91 2.47 -8.56 11.94
C TRP A 91 2.53 -8.37 10.42
N ILE A 92 2.08 -7.21 9.92
CA ILE A 92 2.12 -6.96 8.47
C ILE A 92 3.56 -6.68 7.99
N THR A 93 4.40 -6.11 8.85
CA THR A 93 5.82 -5.86 8.53
C THR A 93 6.61 -7.15 8.46
N SER A 94 6.38 -8.10 9.38
CA SER A 94 7.04 -9.41 9.31
C SER A 94 6.75 -10.11 7.99
N ARG A 95 5.53 -9.98 7.46
CA ARG A 95 5.24 -10.44 6.10
C ARG A 95 6.05 -9.72 5.05
N ALA A 96 6.06 -8.39 5.06
CA ALA A 96 6.77 -7.64 4.02
C ALA A 96 8.23 -8.13 3.93
N ILE A 97 8.87 -8.37 5.07
CA ILE A 97 10.21 -8.97 5.15
C ILE A 97 10.24 -10.40 4.59
N SER A 98 9.35 -11.29 5.01
CA SER A 98 9.30 -12.66 4.46
C SER A 98 9.11 -12.68 2.94
N TYR A 99 8.23 -11.82 2.41
CA TYR A 99 8.03 -11.72 0.97
C TYR A 99 9.27 -11.17 0.26
N MET A 100 9.94 -10.17 0.83
CA MET A 100 11.19 -9.64 0.27
C MET A 100 12.29 -10.70 0.22
N ASP A 101 12.47 -11.46 1.31
CA ASP A 101 13.40 -12.59 1.40
C ASP A 101 13.09 -13.67 0.35
N GLU A 102 11.83 -14.14 0.31
CA GLU A 102 11.37 -15.14 -0.66
C GLU A 102 11.51 -14.72 -2.13
N ASN A 103 11.57 -13.41 -2.40
CA ASN A 103 11.64 -12.86 -3.76
C ASN A 103 13.02 -12.27 -4.11
N GLY A 104 14.05 -12.63 -3.34
CA GLY A 104 15.45 -12.37 -3.68
C GLY A 104 15.92 -10.93 -3.42
N PHE A 105 15.24 -10.21 -2.52
CA PHE A 105 15.68 -8.88 -2.13
C PHE A 105 17.08 -8.89 -1.49
N PRO A 106 17.41 -9.78 -0.52
CA PRO A 106 18.74 -9.80 0.09
C PRO A 106 19.86 -9.94 -0.94
N GLU A 107 19.78 -10.93 -1.82
CA GLU A 107 20.79 -11.20 -2.85
C GLU A 107 20.93 -10.04 -3.84
N ALA A 108 19.84 -9.30 -4.10
CA ALA A 108 19.85 -8.14 -4.96
C ALA A 108 20.57 -6.92 -4.34
N VAL A 109 20.67 -6.85 -3.01
CA VAL A 109 21.23 -5.67 -2.32
C VAL A 109 22.53 -5.93 -1.58
N GLU A 110 22.86 -7.18 -1.23
CA GLU A 110 24.06 -7.53 -0.44
C GLU A 110 25.35 -6.90 -1.02
N SER A 111 25.58 -7.05 -2.33
CA SER A 111 26.76 -6.48 -3.01
C SER A 111 26.85 -4.95 -3.01
N HIS A 112 25.76 -4.27 -2.64
CA HIS A 112 25.70 -2.81 -2.48
C HIS A 112 25.83 -2.37 -1.01
N VAL A 113 25.76 -3.32 -0.08
CA VAL A 113 25.62 -3.13 1.38
C VAL A 113 26.82 -3.70 2.15
N ASP A 114 27.80 -4.32 1.47
CA ASP A 114 29.09 -4.92 1.93
C ASP A 114 29.97 -4.08 2.89
N ARG A 115 29.50 -2.96 3.44
CA ARG A 115 30.19 -2.14 4.47
C ARG A 115 29.47 -2.03 5.81
N LEU A 116 28.30 -2.63 6.00
CA LEU A 116 27.52 -2.46 7.24
C LEU A 116 27.77 -3.54 8.31
N ILE A 117 28.59 -4.56 8.02
CA ILE A 117 28.94 -5.65 8.94
C ILE A 117 30.44 -5.95 8.88
N ASP A 118 31.26 -4.91 9.04
CA ASP A 118 32.68 -5.00 9.44
C ASP A 118 32.95 -4.02 10.59
#